data_AF-A0A7S3S321-F1
#
_entry.id   AF-A0A7S3S321-F1
#
_cell.length_a   1.000
_cell.length_b   1.000
_cell.length_c   1.000
_cell.angle_alpha   90.00
_cell.angle_beta   90.00
_cell.angle_gamma   90.00
#
_symmetry.space_group_name_H-M   'P 1'
#
loop_
_entity.id
_entity.type
_entity.pdbx_description
1 polymer ?
#
loop_
_entity_poly.entity_id
_entity_poly.type
_entity_poly.pdbx_seq_one_letter_code
_entity_poly.pdbx_strand_id
1 'polypeptide(L)'
;PVAPDARGQTPLHIAAQEGQAAVTRLLLTHGADPHIRDTAGFNAAWWAKEYRHHEILEIYAAIQVEPRNMTANQIIHHAGPRAISMIRNQRRGRKKKKGAGNDGSKSARSASAR
;
A
#
# COMPACT_ATOMS: atom_id res chain seq x y z
N PRO A 1 -9.54 -8.46 -16.34
CA PRO A 1 -8.50 -9.22 -15.60
C PRO A 1 -7.16 -8.47 -15.61
N VAL A 2 -6.74 -7.93 -14.46
CA VAL A 2 -5.42 -7.32 -14.29
C VAL A 2 -4.39 -8.41 -14.00
N ALA A 3 -3.40 -8.58 -14.87
CA ALA A 3 -2.34 -9.56 -14.69
C ALA A 3 -1.40 -9.12 -13.55
N PRO A 4 -1.09 -9.99 -12.57
CA PRO A 4 -0.12 -9.69 -11.53
C PRO A 4 1.32 -9.72 -12.07
N ASP A 5 2.21 -8.97 -11.43
CA ASP A 5 3.66 -8.99 -11.72
C ASP A 5 4.34 -10.27 -11.19
N ALA A 6 5.66 -10.37 -11.38
CA ALA A 6 6.47 -11.50 -10.89
C ALA A 6 6.45 -11.68 -9.35
N ARG A 7 5.95 -10.69 -8.61
CA ARG A 7 5.75 -10.71 -7.14
C ARG A 7 4.29 -10.87 -6.75
N GLY A 8 3.40 -11.17 -7.70
CA GLY A 8 1.96 -11.26 -7.45
C GLY A 8 1.28 -9.90 -7.26
N GLN A 9 1.99 -8.80 -7.47
CA GLN A 9 1.45 -7.46 -7.26
C GLN A 9 0.57 -7.07 -8.45
N THR A 10 -0.65 -6.67 -8.15
CA THR A 10 -1.55 -6.03 -9.11
C THR A 10 -1.30 -4.52 -9.17
N PRO A 11 -1.81 -3.82 -10.21
CA PRO A 11 -1.72 -2.36 -10.27
C PRO A 11 -2.27 -1.65 -9.02
N LEU A 12 -3.27 -2.25 -8.33
CA LEU A 12 -3.79 -1.73 -7.06
C LEU A 12 -2.75 -1.77 -5.93
N HIS A 13 -1.87 -2.78 -5.88
CA HIS A 13 -0.79 -2.82 -4.88
C HIS A 13 0.18 -1.65 -5.09
N ILE A 14 0.53 -1.37 -6.35
CA ILE A 14 1.43 -0.28 -6.69
C ILE A 14 0.78 1.07 -6.38
N ALA A 15 -0.47 1.29 -6.80
CA ALA A 15 -1.21 2.51 -6.50
C ALA A 15 -1.35 2.76 -4.99
N ALA A 16 -1.61 1.69 -4.23
CA ALA A 16 -1.72 1.75 -2.78
C ALA A 16 -0.36 1.97 -2.08
N GLN A 17 0.74 1.47 -2.63
CA GLN A 17 2.09 1.73 -2.10
C GLN A 17 2.52 3.18 -2.35
N GLU A 18 2.26 3.70 -3.56
CA GLU A 18 2.68 5.03 -3.98
C GLU A 18 1.73 6.16 -3.52
N GLY A 19 0.58 5.83 -2.93
CA GLY A 19 -0.38 6.84 -2.44
C GLY A 19 -1.22 7.46 -3.54
N GLN A 20 -1.36 6.80 -4.69
CA GLN A 20 -2.09 7.31 -5.84
C GLN A 20 -3.60 7.02 -5.70
N ALA A 21 -4.31 7.85 -4.92
CA ALA A 21 -5.74 7.71 -4.69
C ALA A 21 -6.56 7.79 -5.99
N ALA A 22 -6.23 8.71 -6.90
CA ALA A 22 -6.91 8.84 -8.20
C ALA A 22 -6.81 7.57 -9.05
N VAL A 23 -5.60 6.99 -9.12
CA VAL A 23 -5.35 5.73 -9.85
C VAL A 23 -6.06 4.56 -9.17
N THR A 24 -6.07 4.53 -7.84
CA THR A 24 -6.80 3.53 -7.07
C THR A 24 -8.30 3.55 -7.39
N ARG A 25 -8.93 4.73 -7.39
CA ARG A 25 -10.34 4.88 -7.77
C ARG A 25 -10.59 4.41 -9.19
N LEU A 26 -9.76 4.84 -10.14
CA LEU A 26 -9.89 4.44 -11.55
C LEU A 26 -9.81 2.92 -11.72
N LEU A 27 -8.83 2.27 -11.09
CA LEU A 27 -8.68 0.82 -11.14
C LEU A 27 -9.89 0.09 -10.55
N LEU A 28 -10.42 0.56 -9.42
CA LEU A 28 -11.64 0.02 -8.81
C LEU A 28 -12.86 0.19 -9.73
N THR A 29 -13.02 1.36 -10.36
CA THR A 29 -14.10 1.61 -11.34
C THR A 29 -14.00 0.67 -12.55
N HIS A 30 -12.80 0.31 -12.97
CA HIS A 30 -12.56 -0.67 -14.03
C HIS A 30 -12.68 -2.14 -13.58
N GLY A 31 -13.17 -2.40 -12.36
CA GLY A 31 -13.39 -3.76 -11.85
C GLY A 31 -12.12 -4.48 -11.41
N ALA A 32 -11.06 -3.74 -11.03
CA ALA A 32 -9.90 -4.34 -10.39
C ALA A 32 -10.30 -4.87 -9.00
N ASP A 33 -9.97 -6.12 -8.71
CA ASP A 33 -10.27 -6.75 -7.43
C ASP A 33 -9.24 -6.34 -6.36
N PRO A 34 -9.65 -5.62 -5.30
CA PRO A 34 -8.78 -5.17 -4.21
C PRO A 34 -8.45 -6.26 -3.18
N HIS A 35 -9.11 -7.42 -3.25
CA HIS A 35 -8.85 -8.55 -2.37
C HIS A 35 -7.72 -9.44 -2.85
N ILE A 36 -7.24 -9.24 -4.09
CA ILE A 36 -6.06 -9.93 -4.61
C ILE A 36 -4.88 -9.66 -3.69
N ARG A 37 -4.09 -10.70 -3.45
CA ARG A 37 -2.91 -10.66 -2.58
C ARG A 37 -1.66 -10.90 -3.40
N ASP A 38 -0.60 -10.22 -3.01
CA ASP A 38 0.73 -10.47 -3.54
C ASP A 38 1.32 -11.79 -2.99
N THR A 39 2.47 -12.17 -3.51
CA THR A 39 3.20 -13.39 -3.09
C THR A 39 3.63 -13.36 -1.62
N ALA A 40 3.67 -12.19 -0.99
CA ALA A 40 3.94 -12.03 0.43
C ALA A 40 2.65 -12.11 1.29
N GLY A 41 1.50 -12.30 0.65
CA GLY A 41 0.20 -12.45 1.29
C GLY A 41 -0.43 -11.13 1.71
N PHE A 42 0.05 -9.99 1.21
CA PHE A 42 -0.52 -8.67 1.48
C PHE A 42 -1.50 -8.28 0.38
N ASN A 43 -2.63 -7.68 0.74
CA ASN A 43 -3.51 -7.02 -0.22
C ASN A 43 -3.17 -5.54 -0.38
N ALA A 44 -3.73 -4.88 -1.39
CA ALA A 44 -3.49 -3.46 -1.65
C ALA A 44 -3.79 -2.55 -0.46
N ALA A 45 -4.85 -2.82 0.32
CA ALA A 45 -5.17 -2.06 1.53
C ALA A 45 -4.08 -2.15 2.61
N TRP A 46 -3.41 -3.30 2.75
CA TRP A 46 -2.27 -3.44 3.67
C TRP A 46 -1.12 -2.51 3.30
N TRP A 47 -0.83 -2.38 2.00
CA TRP A 47 0.18 -1.44 1.49
C TRP A 47 -0.20 0.01 1.79
N ALA A 48 -1.45 0.41 1.56
CA ALA A 48 -1.92 1.75 1.93
C ALA A 48 -1.74 2.03 3.44
N LYS A 49 -1.99 1.02 4.28
CA LYS A 49 -1.82 1.12 5.74
C LYS A 49 -0.36 1.27 6.16
N GLU A 50 0.52 0.42 5.64
CA GLU A 50 1.95 0.43 5.95
C GLU A 50 2.59 1.78 5.58
N TYR A 51 2.15 2.37 4.47
CA TYR A 51 2.65 3.67 3.97
C TYR A 51 1.88 4.88 4.49
N ARG A 52 0.84 4.68 5.32
CA ARG A 52 0.01 5.73 5.92
C ARG A 52 -0.72 6.61 4.89
N HIS A 53 -1.20 6.00 3.81
CA HIS A 53 -2.01 6.65 2.78
C HIS A 53 -3.49 6.63 3.21
N HIS A 54 -3.86 7.56 4.09
CA HIS A 54 -5.19 7.64 4.70
C HIS A 54 -6.33 7.75 3.67
N GLU A 55 -6.15 8.55 2.62
CA GLU A 55 -7.15 8.70 1.56
C GLU A 55 -7.47 7.37 0.87
N ILE A 56 -6.45 6.54 0.66
CA ILE A 56 -6.63 5.21 0.06
C ILE A 56 -7.30 4.26 1.05
N LEU A 57 -6.99 4.36 2.34
CA LEU A 57 -7.67 3.59 3.38
C LEU A 57 -9.16 3.95 3.48
N GLU A 58 -9.51 5.22 3.31
CA GLU A 58 -10.91 5.66 3.27
C GLU A 58 -11.63 5.07 2.04
N ILE A 59 -10.98 5.07 0.88
CA ILE A 59 -11.52 4.42 -0.34
C ILE A 59 -11.77 2.93 -0.07
N TYR A 60 -10.78 2.22 0.48
CA TYR A 60 -10.91 0.80 0.78
C TYR A 60 -11.93 0.52 1.88
N ALA A 61 -12.03 1.36 2.91
CA ALA A 61 -13.03 1.24 3.96
C ALA A 61 -14.45 1.45 3.42
N ALA A 62 -14.65 2.38 2.48
CA ALA A 62 -15.94 2.61 1.82
C ALA A 62 -16.45 1.38 1.05
N ILE A 63 -15.54 0.51 0.58
CA ILE A 63 -15.86 -0.77 -0.07
C ILE A 63 -15.60 -1.99 0.83
N GLN A 64 -15.46 -1.79 2.14
CA GLN A 64 -15.26 -2.85 3.15
C GLN A 64 -14.02 -3.74 2.92
N VAL A 65 -12.98 -3.19 2.29
CA VAL A 65 -11.71 -3.89 2.07
C VAL A 65 -10.79 -3.63 3.26
N GLU A 66 -10.67 -4.63 4.11
CA GLU A 66 -9.77 -4.58 5.26
C GLU A 66 -8.29 -4.81 4.85
N PRO A 67 -7.33 -4.10 5.47
CA PRO A 67 -5.91 -4.38 5.31
C PRO A 67 -5.59 -5.73 5.96
N ARG A 68 -5.36 -6.74 5.12
CA ARG A 68 -5.10 -8.11 5.57
C ARG A 68 -3.71 -8.58 5.13
N ASN A 69 -3.04 -9.30 6.04
CA ASN A 69 -1.88 -10.10 5.72
C ASN A 69 -2.20 -11.59 5.99
N MET A 70 -1.58 -12.49 5.24
CA MET A 70 -1.57 -13.90 5.61
C MET A 70 -0.46 -14.14 6.65
N THR A 71 -0.80 -14.89 7.70
CA THR A 71 0.20 -15.43 8.63
C THR A 71 1.09 -16.44 7.90
N ALA A 72 2.30 -16.67 8.41
CA ALA A 72 3.24 -17.65 7.83
C ALA A 72 2.57 -19.03 7.61
N ASN A 73 1.73 -19.47 8.56
CA ASN A 73 0.99 -20.73 8.48
C ASN A 73 -0.03 -20.77 7.33
N GLN A 74 -0.69 -19.64 7.03
CA GLN A 74 -1.64 -19.54 5.92
C GLN A 74 -0.92 -19.53 4.55
N ILE A 75 0.29 -18.96 4.47
CA ILE A 75 1.08 -18.91 3.23
C ILE A 75 1.64 -20.29 2.89
N ILE A 76 2.09 -21.04 3.91
CA ILE A 76 2.58 -22.43 3.78
C ILE A 76 1.52 -23.31 3.13
N HIS A 77 0.26 -23.18 3.56
CA HIS A 77 -0.86 -23.95 3.02
C HIS A 77 -1.29 -23.55 1.61
N HIS A 78 -1.14 -22.28 1.23
CA HIS A 78 -1.68 -21.75 -0.03
C HIS A 78 -0.65 -21.73 -1.19
N ALA A 79 0.64 -21.60 -0.89
CA ALA A 79 1.68 -21.35 -1.91
C ALA A 79 2.81 -22.40 -1.95
N GLY A 80 2.79 -23.38 -1.04
CA GLY A 80 3.83 -24.41 -0.93
C GLY A 80 5.18 -23.88 -0.40
N PRO A 81 6.18 -24.75 -0.22
CA PRO A 81 7.42 -24.43 0.51
C PRO A 81 8.29 -23.32 -0.11
N ARG A 82 8.05 -22.93 -1.37
CA ARG A 82 8.82 -21.87 -2.06
C ARG A 82 8.55 -20.46 -1.52
N ALA A 83 7.33 -20.16 -1.08
CA ALA A 83 6.95 -18.81 -0.60
C ALA A 83 7.56 -18.44 0.76
N ILE A 84 7.86 -19.45 1.60
CA ILE A 84 8.38 -19.28 2.97
C ILE A 84 9.75 -18.58 2.99
N SER A 85 10.62 -18.88 2.02
CA SER A 85 11.99 -18.36 1.98
C SER A 85 12.09 -16.86 1.71
N MET A 86 11.08 -16.28 1.06
CA MET A 86 11.12 -14.90 0.58
C MET A 86 10.71 -13.87 1.66
N ILE A 87 9.91 -14.29 2.65
CA ILE A 87 9.38 -13.40 3.70
C ILE A 87 10.46 -13.01 4.73
N ARG A 88 11.40 -13.90 5.02
CA ARG A 88 12.45 -13.65 6.04
C ARG A 88 13.35 -12.47 5.69
N ASN A 89 13.47 -12.10 4.41
CA ASN A 89 14.38 -11.06 3.92
C ASN A 89 13.75 -9.67 3.74
N GLN A 90 12.42 -9.52 3.70
CA GLN A 90 11.79 -8.21 3.43
C GLN A 90 11.87 -7.23 4.63
N ARG A 91 11.96 -7.74 5.87
CA ARG A 91 12.00 -6.92 7.11
C ARG A 91 13.35 -6.24 7.37
N ARG A 92 14.41 -6.59 6.64
CA ARG A 92 15.78 -6.05 6.89
C ARG A 92 16.21 -4.92 5.94
N GLY A 93 15.48 -4.66 4.84
CA GLY A 93 15.95 -3.76 3.76
C GLY A 93 15.34 -2.34 3.70
N ARG A 94 14.25 -2.03 4.42
CA ARG A 94 13.52 -0.75 4.24
C ARG A 94 13.89 0.31 5.29
N LYS A 95 15.17 0.63 5.42
CA LYS A 95 15.59 1.90 6.05
C LYS A 95 15.81 2.96 4.97
N LYS A 96 14.98 4.01 5.04
CA LYS A 96 15.15 5.36 4.47
C LYS A 96 14.98 5.53 2.94
N LYS A 97 13.78 5.98 2.55
CA LYS A 97 13.65 7.24 1.81
C LYS A 97 12.74 8.19 2.60
N LYS A 98 13.30 8.78 3.66
CA LYS A 98 12.78 10.06 4.19
C LYS A 98 13.58 11.15 3.51
N GLY A 99 12.91 12.13 2.91
CA GLY A 99 13.51 13.42 2.56
C GLY A 99 13.28 13.86 1.12
N ALA A 100 12.06 14.29 0.80
CA ALA A 100 11.83 15.36 -0.18
C ALA A 100 10.46 15.98 0.14
N GLY A 101 10.46 17.27 0.47
CA GLY A 101 9.31 18.04 0.95
C GLY A 101 9.84 19.13 1.87
N ASN A 102 10.68 20.03 1.35
CA ASN A 102 10.28 21.32 0.76
C ASN A 102 9.63 22.23 1.82
N ASP A 103 10.47 22.78 2.70
CA ASP A 103 10.14 23.92 3.56
C ASP A 103 10.03 25.16 2.70
N GLY A 104 8.81 25.46 2.26
CA GLY A 104 8.49 26.68 1.54
C GLY A 104 7.11 27.14 1.94
N SER A 105 7.01 27.89 3.05
CA SER A 105 6.05 28.98 3.28
C SER A 105 6.17 29.50 4.73
N LYS A 106 7.13 30.38 5.00
CA LYS A 106 7.02 31.31 6.13
C LYS A 106 5.97 32.37 5.75
N SER A 107 4.71 32.12 6.10
CA SER A 107 3.70 33.19 6.15
C SER A 107 3.78 33.85 7.53
N ALA A 108 4.60 34.90 7.64
CA ALA A 108 4.61 35.76 8.82
C ALA A 108 3.28 36.55 8.87
N ARG A 109 2.43 36.20 9.84
CA ARG A 109 1.30 37.04 10.27
C ARG A 109 1.67 37.77 11.56
N SER A 110 1.24 39.03 11.59
CA SER A 110 1.00 39.92 12.75
C SER A 110 2.17 40.31 13.66
N ALA A 111 2.39 41.62 13.78
CA ALA A 111 2.05 42.33 15.03
C ALA A 111 2.04 43.84 14.81
N SER A 112 0.88 44.42 15.09
CA SER A 112 0.62 45.83 15.33
C SER A 112 1.09 46.17 16.75
N ALA A 113 1.85 47.25 16.94
CA ALA A 113 1.88 47.99 18.19
C ALA A 113 2.37 49.42 17.92
N ARG A 114 1.63 50.36 18.49
CA ARG A 114 1.83 51.81 18.48
C ARG A 114 3.00 52.20 19.39
#